data_AF-W5K8D1-F1
#
_entry.id   AF-W5K8D1-F1
#
_cell.length_a   1.000
_cell.length_b   1.000
_cell.length_c   1.000
_cell.angle_alpha   90.00
_cell.angle_beta   90.00
_cell.angle_gamma   90.00
#
_symmetry.space_group_name_H-M   'P 1'
#
loop_
_entity.id
_entity.type
_entity.pdbx_description
1 polymer ?
#
loop_
_entity_poly.entity_id
_entity_poly.type
_entity_poly.pdbx_seq_one_letter_code
_entity_poly.pdbx_strand_id
1 'polypeptide(L)'
;MPRGRSASAHSDSSDIDIDGAAETEMGKLQRQFRTMEGDRQAYSFQSQERIRKQRLEMEKLREEQEELQRSLRVSQSQTRKQSDSRDVQQLRTLLSQRDQLDEQLERERTEQAELEQEIQALERKHKELIKEEVSTNNSKKSLPRQIQKTSRTLEYKLDRALVRFNEQLTRNRQLREELETLHVERVRFQQLHGRLEKELQEIRQEIGDVISRSTAAYDARVEAQAKMTMIKDKAVKDLAQYNAEVKELERVIAHERCLKEFMNTKSNERSSLDDTQDLSRRQEMKEQPRTDSQQETLETLEEVFQKIQKVTNEEDLESLVTRFIQVEDKNFALFNYVNEQNTQVEALRDQINQTKEEMERFHMEGLQQELEHQAALKEIEEQRREAEAHAVDNETQANEISEILDQIKTGVSTVLKTINFDQSMVEYLPGSSSGIRNNNIMTYLSLVEQKTNEMLTIQAFVNSKDLDKDYDPKEVAQLLLGQSQTLHKEADGIQPSFDGEEYNTDESLITEQDDQPLTVEELRRRIMNGVSLKEAGLPAGRTREGKFSKLSTYSDRQDSPDL
;
A
#
# COMPACT_ATOMS: atom_id res chain seq x y z
N MET A 1 151.54 52.80 29.03
CA MET A 1 150.97 53.99 29.67
C MET A 1 151.38 53.99 31.15
N PRO A 2 152.01 55.06 31.66
CA PRO A 2 152.51 55.21 33.03
C PRO A 2 151.50 55.94 33.95
N ARG A 3 151.98 56.26 35.17
CA ARG A 3 151.40 56.99 36.34
C ARG A 3 150.90 56.03 37.42
N GLY A 4 151.44 55.97 38.64
CA GLY A 4 152.28 56.91 39.42
C GLY A 4 151.61 57.06 40.80
N ARG A 5 152.24 56.68 41.91
CA ARG A 5 152.91 57.52 42.95
C ARG A 5 153.14 56.57 44.15
N SER A 6 154.31 56.41 44.79
CA SER A 6 155.10 57.35 45.64
C SER A 6 154.25 57.92 46.79
N ALA A 7 154.63 57.93 48.07
CA ALA A 7 155.93 58.21 48.69
C ALA A 7 155.88 57.74 50.19
N SER A 8 156.96 57.18 50.74
CA SER A 8 158.04 57.84 51.53
C SER A 8 157.69 58.03 53.02
N ALA A 9 158.42 57.38 53.93
CA ALA A 9 159.58 57.92 54.67
C ALA A 9 159.12 58.71 55.90
N HIS A 10 159.77 58.76 57.06
CA HIS A 10 161.18 58.63 57.41
C HIS A 10 161.32 58.60 58.95
N SER A 11 162.33 57.87 59.46
CA SER A 11 163.35 58.30 60.46
C SER A 11 162.91 58.56 61.93
N ASP A 12 163.75 58.47 62.97
CA ASP A 12 165.22 58.52 63.04
C ASP A 12 165.75 58.09 64.44
N SER A 13 167.01 57.62 64.45
CA SER A 13 168.09 57.62 65.47
C SER A 13 167.84 57.12 66.92
N SER A 14 168.76 56.41 67.59
CA SER A 14 170.20 56.72 67.75
C SER A 14 171.08 55.52 68.20
N ASP A 15 172.33 55.47 67.70
CA ASP A 15 173.64 55.21 68.39
C ASP A 15 173.75 54.07 69.43
N ILE A 16 174.61 53.03 69.34
CA ILE A 16 176.07 52.90 69.08
C ILE A 16 176.30 51.37 68.84
N ASP A 17 177.00 50.88 67.80
CA ASP A 17 178.43 50.52 67.78
C ASP A 17 178.84 50.06 66.35
N ILE A 18 179.97 50.57 65.86
CA ILE A 18 180.48 50.44 64.48
C ILE A 18 181.38 49.20 64.39
N ASP A 19 180.86 48.09 63.86
CA ASP A 19 181.66 47.01 63.23
C ASP A 19 180.83 45.96 62.44
N GLY A 20 179.49 45.95 62.53
CA GLY A 20 178.63 44.95 61.87
C GLY A 20 178.07 45.29 60.47
N ALA A 21 178.36 46.47 59.90
CA ALA A 21 177.65 46.97 58.72
C ALA A 21 178.11 46.34 57.38
N ALA A 22 179.39 45.99 57.24
CA ALA A 22 179.95 45.55 55.96
C ALA A 22 179.52 44.13 55.52
N GLU A 23 179.24 43.22 56.45
CA GLU A 23 178.84 41.84 56.11
C GLU A 23 177.37 41.75 55.64
N THR A 24 176.53 42.71 56.01
CA THR A 24 175.09 42.68 55.67
C THR A 24 174.78 43.11 54.23
N GLU A 25 175.62 43.94 53.60
CA GLU A 25 175.40 44.37 52.22
C GLU A 25 175.75 43.29 51.19
N MET A 26 176.79 42.49 51.44
CA MET A 26 177.22 41.40 50.55
C MET A 26 176.15 40.28 50.46
N GLY A 27 175.49 39.98 51.58
CA GLY A 27 174.42 38.97 51.65
C GLY A 27 173.13 39.36 50.91
N LYS A 28 172.83 40.66 50.78
CA LYS A 28 171.63 41.13 50.07
C LYS A 28 171.77 40.98 48.55
N LEU A 29 172.94 41.32 48.00
CA LEU A 29 173.21 41.22 46.56
C LEU A 29 173.24 39.77 46.07
N GLN A 30 173.82 38.84 46.84
CA GLN A 30 173.80 37.41 46.50
C GLN A 30 172.38 36.83 46.51
N ARG A 31 171.50 37.27 47.43
CA ARG A 31 170.10 36.83 47.43
C ARG A 31 169.34 37.35 46.20
N GLN A 32 169.49 38.62 45.84
CA GLN A 32 168.80 39.20 44.67
C GLN A 32 169.19 38.53 43.35
N PHE A 33 170.46 38.16 43.16
CA PHE A 33 170.89 37.47 41.95
C PHE A 33 170.25 36.08 41.82
N ARG A 34 170.12 35.37 42.95
CA ARG A 34 169.50 34.04 42.99
C ARG A 34 168.00 34.08 42.69
N THR A 35 167.29 35.10 43.18
CA THR A 35 165.85 35.27 42.89
C THR A 35 165.62 35.62 41.42
N MET A 36 166.41 36.54 40.85
CA MET A 36 166.30 36.89 39.42
C MET A 36 166.66 35.73 38.48
N GLU A 37 167.64 34.89 38.82
CA GLU A 37 167.90 33.68 38.04
C GLU A 37 166.73 32.68 38.10
N GLY A 38 166.11 32.52 39.28
CA GLY A 38 164.90 31.71 39.45
C GLY A 38 163.73 32.23 38.62
N ASP A 39 163.47 33.53 38.64
CA ASP A 39 162.39 34.15 37.86
C ASP A 39 162.65 34.05 36.35
N ARG A 40 163.91 34.23 35.91
CA ARG A 40 164.29 34.07 34.49
C ARG A 40 164.03 32.64 34.00
N GLN A 41 164.34 31.64 34.82
CA GLN A 41 164.07 30.23 34.51
C GLN A 41 162.56 29.93 34.50
N ALA A 42 161.80 30.46 35.47
CA ALA A 42 160.35 30.29 35.55
C ALA A 42 159.61 30.90 34.34
N TYR A 43 159.98 32.12 33.93
CA TYR A 43 159.41 32.75 32.73
C TYR A 43 159.79 32.02 31.45
N SER A 44 161.03 31.53 31.34
CA SER A 44 161.46 30.70 30.20
C SER A 44 160.63 29.41 30.11
N PHE A 45 160.42 28.73 31.23
CA PHE A 45 159.62 27.50 31.28
C PHE A 45 158.15 27.76 30.95
N GLN A 46 157.53 28.80 31.55
CA GLN A 46 156.14 29.16 31.25
C GLN A 46 155.94 29.60 29.80
N SER A 47 156.91 30.31 29.21
CA SER A 47 156.89 30.69 27.80
C SER A 47 156.93 29.45 26.89
N GLN A 48 157.83 28.50 27.17
CA GLN A 48 157.91 27.24 26.43
C GLN A 48 156.64 26.38 26.59
N GLU A 49 156.05 26.29 27.78
CA GLU A 49 154.79 25.59 28.03
C GLU A 49 153.62 26.24 27.27
N ARG A 50 153.53 27.57 27.20
CA ARG A 50 152.52 28.26 26.38
C ARG A 50 152.70 27.98 24.90
N ILE A 51 153.94 28.04 24.40
CA ILE A 51 154.25 27.71 23.00
C ILE A 51 153.89 26.25 22.71
N ARG A 52 154.16 25.31 23.63
CA ARG A 52 153.78 23.90 23.49
C ARG A 52 152.27 23.73 23.38
N LYS A 53 151.48 24.40 24.24
CA LYS A 53 150.01 24.37 24.18
C LYS A 53 149.47 24.96 22.88
N GLN A 54 150.01 26.10 22.45
CA GLN A 54 149.64 26.70 21.16
C GLN A 54 149.98 25.80 19.97
N ARG A 55 151.10 25.07 20.00
CA ARG A 55 151.45 24.09 18.96
C ARG A 55 150.47 22.91 18.93
N LEU A 56 150.12 22.36 20.09
CA LEU A 56 149.13 21.27 20.19
C LEU A 56 147.75 21.70 19.70
N GLU A 57 147.33 22.94 19.98
CA GLU A 57 146.06 23.48 19.50
C GLU A 57 146.08 23.71 17.98
N MET A 58 147.20 24.21 17.44
CA MET A 58 147.40 24.32 15.99
C MET A 58 147.39 22.96 15.29
N GLU A 59 147.92 21.90 15.91
CA GLU A 59 147.84 20.53 15.38
C GLU A 59 146.39 20.04 15.35
N LYS A 60 145.63 20.21 16.44
CA LYS A 60 144.20 19.85 16.46
C LYS A 60 143.38 20.59 15.41
N LEU A 61 143.56 21.90 15.27
CA LEU A 61 142.84 22.69 14.27
C LEU A 61 143.21 22.27 12.85
N ARG A 62 144.45 21.81 12.61
CA ARG A 62 144.84 21.25 11.32
C ARG A 62 144.16 19.90 11.07
N GLU A 63 144.08 19.03 12.06
CA GLU A 63 143.36 17.75 11.95
C GLU A 63 141.87 17.98 11.65
N GLU A 64 141.21 18.92 12.33
CA GLU A 64 139.82 19.31 12.06
C GLU A 64 139.66 19.92 10.67
N GLN A 65 140.59 20.78 10.24
CA GLN A 65 140.58 21.37 8.91
C GLN A 65 140.71 20.28 7.83
N GLU A 66 141.58 19.29 8.03
CA GLU A 66 141.70 18.15 7.14
C GLU A 66 140.43 17.29 7.12
N GLU A 67 139.79 17.08 8.25
CA GLU A 67 138.53 16.32 8.33
C GLU A 67 137.37 17.04 7.63
N LEU A 68 137.24 18.36 7.82
CA LEU A 68 136.27 19.18 7.10
C LEU A 68 136.56 19.21 5.59
N GLN A 69 137.83 19.25 5.19
CA GLN A 69 138.17 19.13 3.77
C GLN A 69 137.84 17.74 3.22
N ARG A 70 138.04 16.67 4.00
CA ARG A 70 137.63 15.31 3.63
C ARG A 70 136.12 15.21 3.45
N SER A 71 135.32 15.74 4.39
CA SER A 71 133.85 15.73 4.28
C SER A 71 133.34 16.58 3.11
N LEU A 72 133.96 17.73 2.87
CA LEU A 72 133.69 18.58 1.70
C LEU A 72 134.02 17.85 0.40
N ARG A 73 135.14 17.13 0.32
CA ARG A 73 135.49 16.33 -0.88
C ARG A 73 134.50 15.20 -1.11
N VAL A 74 134.00 14.57 -0.04
CA VAL A 74 132.99 13.51 -0.15
C VAL A 74 131.64 14.06 -0.60
N SER A 75 131.19 15.20 -0.08
CA SER A 75 129.95 15.87 -0.52
C SER A 75 130.08 16.43 -1.94
N GLN A 76 131.24 17.00 -2.28
CA GLN A 76 131.54 17.49 -3.62
C GLN A 76 131.97 16.39 -4.60
N SER A 77 132.00 15.13 -4.16
CA SER A 77 132.37 14.02 -5.02
C SER A 77 131.45 13.96 -6.24
N GLN A 78 132.05 13.68 -7.39
CA GLN A 78 131.34 13.67 -8.66
C GLN A 78 130.15 12.69 -8.65
N THR A 79 130.30 11.57 -7.93
CA THR A 79 129.24 10.56 -7.76
C THR A 79 128.03 11.10 -7.01
N ARG A 80 128.21 11.88 -5.93
CA ARG A 80 127.08 12.48 -5.19
C ARG A 80 126.37 13.54 -6.03
N LYS A 81 127.12 14.43 -6.68
CA LYS A 81 126.53 15.42 -7.61
C LYS A 81 125.74 14.79 -8.75
N GLN A 82 126.23 13.66 -9.29
CA GLN A 82 125.51 12.90 -10.31
C GLN A 82 124.26 12.23 -9.76
N SER A 83 124.28 11.69 -8.52
CA SER A 83 123.09 11.16 -7.85
C SER A 83 122.05 12.26 -7.64
N ASP A 84 122.44 13.40 -7.06
CA ASP A 84 121.55 14.54 -6.82
C ASP A 84 120.95 15.06 -8.14
N SER A 85 121.76 15.11 -9.22
CA SER A 85 121.25 15.49 -10.54
C SER A 85 120.25 14.48 -11.10
N ARG A 86 120.42 13.18 -10.84
CA ARG A 86 119.47 12.14 -11.26
C ARG A 86 118.19 12.24 -10.46
N ASP A 87 118.28 12.43 -9.15
CA ASP A 87 117.12 12.58 -8.26
C ASP A 87 116.32 13.85 -8.62
N VAL A 88 117.00 14.96 -8.94
CA VAL A 88 116.34 16.19 -9.44
C VAL A 88 115.65 15.96 -10.79
N GLN A 89 116.26 15.20 -11.70
CA GLN A 89 115.62 14.85 -12.97
C GLN A 89 114.39 13.96 -12.76
N GLN A 90 114.49 12.97 -11.88
CA GLN A 90 113.36 12.10 -11.51
C GLN A 90 112.22 12.90 -10.87
N LEU A 91 112.53 13.80 -9.94
CA LEU A 91 111.54 14.70 -9.32
C LEU A 91 110.87 15.60 -10.36
N ARG A 92 111.62 16.13 -11.33
CA ARG A 92 111.03 16.91 -12.43
C ARG A 92 110.10 16.07 -13.29
N THR A 93 110.47 14.83 -13.62
CA THR A 93 109.59 13.94 -14.38
C THR A 93 108.32 13.59 -13.59
N LEU A 94 108.43 13.33 -12.30
CA LEU A 94 107.27 13.03 -11.43
C LEU A 94 106.36 14.26 -11.26
N LEU A 95 106.92 15.47 -11.13
CA LEU A 95 106.13 16.70 -11.08
C LEU A 95 105.40 16.95 -12.41
N SER A 96 106.08 16.76 -13.54
CA SER A 96 105.42 16.87 -14.85
C SER A 96 104.31 15.82 -15.04
N GLN A 97 104.48 14.61 -14.51
CA GLN A 97 103.44 13.57 -14.54
C GLN A 97 102.26 13.93 -13.63
N ARG A 98 102.52 14.47 -12.43
CA ARG A 98 101.47 14.98 -11.55
C ARG A 98 100.67 16.08 -12.25
N ASP A 99 101.34 17.07 -12.85
CA ASP A 99 100.66 18.18 -13.53
C ASP A 99 99.79 17.67 -14.69
N GLN A 100 100.26 16.66 -15.44
CA GLN A 100 99.46 16.03 -16.49
C GLN A 100 98.24 15.27 -15.94
N LEU A 101 98.37 14.58 -14.82
CA LEU A 101 97.25 13.90 -14.17
C LEU A 101 96.25 14.89 -13.57
N ASP A 102 96.72 15.99 -13.00
CA ASP A 102 95.87 17.07 -12.49
C ASP A 102 95.07 17.71 -13.64
N GLU A 103 95.71 17.97 -14.78
CA GLU A 103 94.99 18.45 -15.97
C GLU A 103 93.96 17.44 -16.50
N GLN A 104 94.25 16.14 -16.46
CA GLN A 104 93.30 15.10 -16.86
C GLN A 104 92.12 15.02 -15.88
N LEU A 105 92.37 15.08 -14.57
CA LEU A 105 91.33 15.11 -13.54
C LEU A 105 90.43 16.33 -13.69
N GLU A 106 90.98 17.50 -13.99
CA GLU A 106 90.17 18.70 -14.22
C GLU A 106 89.31 18.56 -15.48
N ARG A 107 89.82 17.96 -16.56
CA ARG A 107 88.99 17.66 -17.76
C ARG A 107 87.85 16.70 -17.44
N GLU A 108 88.15 15.59 -16.76
CA GLU A 108 87.12 14.64 -16.34
C GLU A 108 86.09 15.27 -15.40
N ARG A 109 86.51 16.17 -14.49
CA ARG A 109 85.58 16.93 -13.64
C ARG A 109 84.66 17.83 -14.45
N THR A 110 85.19 18.52 -15.47
CA THR A 110 84.35 19.35 -16.35
C THR A 110 83.35 18.51 -17.14
N GLU A 111 83.77 17.36 -17.69
CA GLU A 111 82.90 16.44 -18.41
C GLU A 111 81.81 15.85 -17.50
N GLN A 112 82.16 15.48 -16.26
CA GLN A 112 81.18 15.02 -15.26
C GLN A 112 80.14 16.09 -14.93
N ALA A 113 80.56 17.35 -14.75
CA ALA A 113 79.65 18.44 -14.47
C ALA A 113 78.69 18.71 -15.64
N GLU A 114 79.16 18.61 -16.88
CA GLU A 114 78.31 18.74 -18.08
C GLU A 114 77.29 17.60 -18.17
N LEU A 115 77.71 16.36 -17.95
CA LEU A 115 76.82 15.20 -17.93
C LEU A 115 75.78 15.28 -16.81
N GLU A 116 76.17 15.74 -15.61
CA GLU A 116 75.22 15.97 -14.51
C GLU A 116 74.16 17.02 -14.86
N GLN A 117 74.56 18.10 -15.54
CA GLN A 117 73.61 19.11 -16.02
C GLN A 117 72.64 18.56 -17.06
N GLU A 118 73.12 17.72 -17.98
CA GLU A 118 72.29 17.06 -18.98
C GLU A 118 71.30 16.07 -18.33
N ILE A 119 71.77 15.25 -17.38
CA ILE A 119 70.92 14.35 -16.59
C ILE A 119 69.83 15.14 -15.88
N GLN A 120 70.18 16.23 -15.19
CA GLN A 120 69.20 17.07 -14.50
C GLN A 120 68.19 17.71 -15.46
N ALA A 121 68.60 18.07 -16.68
CA ALA A 121 67.71 18.59 -17.70
C ALA A 121 66.73 17.51 -18.22
N LEU A 122 67.22 16.30 -18.45
CA LEU A 122 66.40 15.16 -18.87
C LEU A 122 65.42 14.72 -17.77
N GLU A 123 65.87 14.66 -16.51
CA GLU A 123 65.00 14.36 -15.38
C GLU A 123 63.87 15.38 -15.22
N ARG A 124 64.15 16.67 -15.44
CA ARG A 124 63.12 17.72 -15.42
C ARG A 124 62.08 17.50 -16.51
N LYS A 125 62.52 17.28 -17.76
CA LYS A 125 61.61 16.97 -18.88
C LYS A 125 60.77 15.72 -18.61
N HIS A 126 61.37 14.68 -18.04
CA HIS A 126 60.67 13.44 -17.72
C HIS A 126 59.60 13.64 -16.64
N LYS A 127 59.89 14.44 -15.60
CA LYS A 127 58.91 14.81 -14.56
C LYS A 127 57.74 15.61 -15.13
N GLU A 128 57.99 16.52 -16.08
CA GLU A 128 56.95 17.29 -16.76
C GLU A 128 56.03 16.38 -17.59
N LEU A 129 56.60 15.47 -18.40
CA LEU A 129 55.84 14.49 -19.18
C LEU A 129 55.00 13.56 -18.30
N ILE A 130 55.55 13.04 -17.20
CA ILE A 130 54.78 12.22 -16.25
C ILE A 130 53.61 13.02 -15.66
N LYS A 131 53.81 14.30 -15.32
CA LYS A 131 52.76 15.14 -14.74
C LYS A 131 51.64 15.40 -15.74
N GLU A 132 51.98 15.63 -17.01
CA GLU A 132 51.01 15.79 -18.09
C GLU A 132 50.27 14.49 -18.41
N GLU A 133 50.96 13.35 -18.48
CA GLU A 133 50.33 12.05 -18.70
C GLU A 133 49.42 11.62 -17.55
N VAL A 134 49.83 11.80 -16.30
CA VAL A 134 49.01 11.45 -15.12
C VAL A 134 47.77 12.34 -15.02
N SER A 135 47.91 13.65 -15.31
CA SER A 135 46.78 14.58 -15.33
C SER A 135 45.79 14.27 -16.47
N THR A 136 46.30 13.99 -17.68
CA THR A 136 45.45 13.69 -18.83
C THR A 136 44.82 12.29 -18.76
N ASN A 137 45.51 11.28 -18.22
CA ASN A 137 44.97 9.92 -18.12
C ASN A 137 43.87 9.80 -17.05
N ASN A 138 43.96 10.55 -15.94
CA ASN A 138 42.90 10.60 -14.94
C ASN A 138 41.64 11.30 -15.48
N SER A 139 41.80 12.38 -16.25
CA SER A 139 40.69 13.06 -16.94
C SER A 139 40.04 12.17 -18.02
N LYS A 140 40.84 11.50 -18.85
CA LYS A 140 40.34 10.62 -19.93
C LYS A 140 39.60 9.39 -19.43
N LYS A 141 39.91 8.87 -18.23
CA LYS A 141 39.19 7.73 -17.62
C LYS A 141 37.95 8.15 -16.83
N SER A 142 37.93 9.37 -16.26
CA SER A 142 36.78 9.86 -15.49
C SER A 142 35.63 10.31 -16.39
N LEU A 143 35.91 10.99 -17.50
CA LEU A 143 34.90 11.49 -18.44
C LEU A 143 33.95 10.39 -18.98
N PRO A 144 34.44 9.26 -19.56
CA PRO A 144 33.56 8.21 -20.09
C PRO A 144 32.80 7.49 -18.98
N ARG A 145 33.39 7.34 -17.78
CA ARG A 145 32.66 6.82 -16.61
C ARG A 145 31.53 7.76 -16.18
N GLN A 146 31.76 9.07 -16.25
CA GLN A 146 30.74 10.06 -15.91
C GLN A 146 29.63 10.10 -16.96
N ILE A 147 29.97 10.06 -18.25
CA ILE A 147 29.02 9.95 -19.36
C ILE A 147 28.19 8.66 -19.26
N GLN A 148 28.82 7.53 -18.93
CA GLN A 148 28.11 6.26 -18.76
C GLN A 148 27.15 6.29 -17.55
N LYS A 149 27.57 6.92 -16.44
CA LYS A 149 26.67 7.14 -15.29
C LYS A 149 25.50 8.03 -15.67
N THR A 150 25.73 9.13 -16.39
CA THR A 150 24.65 10.00 -16.86
C THR A 150 23.73 9.29 -17.83
N SER A 151 24.25 8.49 -18.76
CA SER A 151 23.44 7.67 -19.68
C SER A 151 22.51 6.74 -18.92
N ARG A 152 23.05 5.97 -17.96
CA ARG A 152 22.24 5.06 -17.12
C ARG A 152 21.17 5.80 -16.32
N THR A 153 21.47 6.99 -15.80
CA THR A 153 20.46 7.79 -15.09
C THR A 153 19.37 8.32 -16.02
N LEU A 154 19.71 8.65 -17.27
CA LEU A 154 18.75 9.10 -18.27
C LEU A 154 17.90 7.93 -18.77
N GLU A 155 18.50 6.77 -19.01
CA GLU A 155 17.82 5.51 -19.31
C GLU A 155 16.82 5.16 -18.20
N TYR A 156 17.27 5.15 -16.94
CA TYR A 156 16.37 4.89 -15.80
C TYR A 156 15.21 5.89 -15.71
N LYS A 157 15.48 7.18 -15.97
CA LYS A 157 14.43 8.22 -16.00
C LYS A 157 13.45 8.00 -17.15
N LEU A 158 13.94 7.60 -18.32
CA LEU A 158 13.14 7.27 -19.49
C LEU A 158 12.27 6.05 -19.21
N ASP A 159 12.84 4.96 -18.69
CA ASP A 159 12.11 3.75 -18.34
C ASP A 159 11.01 4.04 -17.31
N ARG A 160 11.33 4.83 -16.27
CA ARG A 160 10.32 5.23 -15.27
C ARG A 160 9.22 6.11 -15.87
N ALA A 161 9.54 6.96 -16.84
CA ALA A 161 8.54 7.73 -17.58
C ALA A 161 7.68 6.83 -18.49
N LEU A 162 8.28 5.84 -19.16
CA LEU A 162 7.58 4.87 -20.00
C LEU A 162 6.65 3.97 -19.18
N VAL A 163 7.08 3.49 -18.02
CA VAL A 163 6.23 2.71 -17.11
C VAL A 163 5.03 3.55 -16.67
N ARG A 164 5.25 4.79 -16.22
CA ARG A 164 4.15 5.71 -15.88
C ARG A 164 3.22 5.98 -17.04
N PHE A 165 3.76 6.17 -18.24
CA PHE A 165 2.96 6.36 -19.45
C PHE A 165 2.10 5.13 -19.77
N ASN A 166 2.69 3.92 -19.70
CA ASN A 166 1.97 2.67 -19.90
C ASN A 166 0.89 2.45 -18.84
N GLU A 167 1.15 2.77 -17.57
CA GLU A 167 0.13 2.74 -16.53
C GLU A 167 -1.02 3.73 -16.80
N GLN A 168 -0.72 4.92 -17.34
CA GLN A 168 -1.78 5.85 -17.73
C GLN A 168 -2.57 5.34 -18.93
N LEU A 169 -1.93 4.65 -19.88
CA LEU A 169 -2.62 4.01 -21.00
C LEU A 169 -3.52 2.87 -20.55
N THR A 170 -3.08 2.04 -19.59
CA THR A 170 -3.93 0.96 -19.05
C THR A 170 -5.11 1.53 -18.28
N ARG A 171 -4.91 2.55 -17.44
CA ARG A 171 -6.01 3.26 -16.77
C ARG A 171 -6.96 3.91 -17.79
N ASN A 172 -6.44 4.52 -18.86
CA ASN A 172 -7.28 5.12 -19.90
C ASN A 172 -8.09 4.06 -20.66
N ARG A 173 -7.50 2.87 -20.89
CA ARG A 173 -8.21 1.74 -21.48
C ARG A 173 -9.34 1.25 -20.57
N GLN A 174 -9.08 1.07 -19.27
CA GLN A 174 -10.10 0.68 -18.30
C GLN A 174 -11.26 1.68 -18.26
N LEU A 175 -10.96 2.98 -18.22
CA LEU A 175 -11.99 4.03 -18.26
C LEU A 175 -12.80 4.02 -19.58
N ARG A 176 -12.20 3.66 -20.71
CA ARG A 176 -12.93 3.50 -21.98
C ARG A 176 -13.86 2.29 -21.94
N GLU A 177 -13.39 1.17 -21.40
CA GLU A 177 -14.20 -0.03 -21.23
C GLU A 177 -15.39 0.25 -20.28
N GLU A 178 -15.17 0.97 -19.16
CA GLU A 178 -16.23 1.44 -18.27
C GLU A 178 -17.21 2.42 -18.95
N LEU A 179 -16.72 3.33 -19.79
CA LEU A 179 -17.60 4.21 -20.56
C LEU A 179 -18.47 3.44 -21.57
N GLU A 180 -17.90 2.41 -22.21
CA GLU A 180 -18.64 1.55 -23.13
C GLU A 180 -19.71 0.74 -22.40
N THR A 181 -19.40 0.16 -21.23
CA THR A 181 -20.40 -0.56 -20.42
C THR A 181 -21.53 0.38 -19.99
N LEU A 182 -21.21 1.55 -19.45
CA LEU A 182 -22.20 2.56 -19.06
C LEU A 182 -23.05 3.03 -20.26
N HIS A 183 -22.47 3.13 -21.46
CA HIS A 183 -23.23 3.43 -22.68
C HIS A 183 -24.22 2.33 -23.04
N VAL A 184 -23.79 1.07 -23.00
CA VAL A 184 -24.67 -0.08 -23.27
C VAL A 184 -25.81 -0.14 -22.25
N GLU A 185 -25.50 0.06 -20.96
CA GLU A 185 -26.50 0.10 -19.89
C GLU A 185 -27.50 1.23 -20.09
N ARG A 186 -27.03 2.44 -20.42
CA ARG A 186 -27.91 3.57 -20.72
C ARG A 186 -28.84 3.29 -21.89
N VAL A 187 -28.32 2.69 -22.97
CA VAL A 187 -29.15 2.31 -24.13
C VAL A 187 -30.20 1.27 -23.72
N ARG A 188 -29.81 0.26 -22.94
CA ARG A 188 -30.75 -0.75 -22.43
C ARG A 188 -31.82 -0.13 -21.53
N PHE A 189 -31.44 0.80 -20.67
CA PHE A 189 -32.36 1.56 -19.81
C PHE A 189 -33.34 2.39 -20.65
N GLN A 190 -32.85 3.12 -21.66
CA GLN A 190 -33.71 3.89 -22.56
C GLN A 190 -34.68 2.99 -23.35
N GLN A 191 -34.25 1.81 -23.78
CA GLN A 191 -35.13 0.84 -24.43
C GLN A 191 -36.20 0.28 -23.48
N LEU A 192 -35.87 0.06 -22.20
CA LEU A 192 -36.84 -0.36 -21.20
C LEU A 192 -37.83 0.76 -20.89
N HIS A 193 -37.33 1.98 -20.69
CA HIS A 193 -38.15 3.17 -20.47
C HIS A 193 -39.14 3.39 -21.62
N GLY A 194 -38.67 3.34 -22.87
CA GLY A 194 -39.53 3.48 -24.04
C GLY A 194 -40.55 2.35 -24.20
N ARG A 195 -40.30 1.15 -23.65
CA ARG A 195 -41.30 0.07 -23.59
C ARG A 195 -42.36 0.37 -22.53
N LEU A 196 -41.94 0.76 -21.33
CA LEU A 196 -42.85 1.14 -20.24
C LEU A 196 -43.72 2.34 -20.60
N GLU A 197 -43.17 3.33 -21.33
CA GLU A 197 -43.95 4.46 -21.84
C GLU A 197 -45.02 4.03 -22.84
N LYS A 198 -44.73 3.06 -23.71
CA LYS A 198 -45.72 2.50 -24.64
C LYS A 198 -46.82 1.75 -23.90
N GLU A 199 -46.46 0.88 -22.95
CA GLU A 199 -47.43 0.17 -22.12
C GLU A 199 -48.32 1.15 -21.34
N LEU A 200 -47.75 2.23 -20.78
CA LEU A 200 -48.53 3.29 -20.15
C LEU A 200 -49.48 4.00 -21.12
N GLN A 201 -49.04 4.23 -22.36
CA GLN A 201 -49.87 4.85 -23.38
C GLN A 201 -51.01 3.91 -23.83
N GLU A 202 -50.74 2.61 -23.97
CA GLU A 202 -51.73 1.57 -24.26
C GLU A 202 -52.77 1.49 -23.14
N ILE A 203 -52.37 1.40 -21.88
CA ILE A 203 -53.28 1.40 -20.72
C ILE A 203 -54.14 2.67 -20.70
N ARG A 204 -53.55 3.84 -21.00
CA ARG A 204 -54.34 5.10 -21.09
C ARG A 204 -55.37 5.06 -22.22
N GLN A 205 -55.03 4.46 -23.37
CA GLN A 205 -55.98 4.26 -24.47
C GLN A 205 -57.09 3.28 -24.05
N GLU A 206 -56.74 2.16 -23.40
CA GLU A 206 -57.71 1.20 -22.88
C GLU A 206 -58.67 1.82 -21.86
N ILE A 207 -58.16 2.66 -20.95
CA ILE A 207 -58.98 3.42 -20.01
C ILE A 207 -59.93 4.36 -20.78
N GLY A 208 -59.43 5.05 -21.82
CA GLY A 208 -60.25 5.89 -22.69
C GLY A 208 -61.36 5.10 -23.40
N ASP A 209 -61.03 3.92 -23.92
CA ASP A 209 -61.98 3.02 -24.56
C ASP A 209 -63.04 2.53 -23.58
N VAL A 210 -62.65 2.11 -22.37
CA VAL A 210 -63.59 1.67 -21.33
C VAL A 210 -64.52 2.80 -20.92
N ILE A 211 -64.00 4.03 -20.77
CA ILE A 211 -64.83 5.21 -20.50
C ILE A 211 -65.82 5.43 -21.63
N SER A 212 -65.37 5.42 -22.89
CA SER A 212 -66.26 5.63 -24.06
C SER A 212 -67.37 4.58 -24.15
N ARG A 213 -67.04 3.29 -23.92
CA ARG A 213 -68.01 2.19 -23.90
C ARG A 213 -69.00 2.35 -22.74
N SER A 214 -68.50 2.77 -21.58
CA SER A 214 -69.34 3.03 -20.39
C SER A 214 -70.31 4.20 -20.62
N THR A 215 -69.83 5.29 -21.23
CA THR A 215 -70.68 6.43 -21.60
C THR A 215 -71.74 6.01 -22.61
N ALA A 216 -71.37 5.27 -23.67
CA ALA A 216 -72.32 4.78 -24.66
C ALA A 216 -73.39 3.85 -24.04
N ALA A 217 -72.99 2.95 -23.13
CA ALA A 217 -73.92 2.09 -22.41
C ALA A 217 -74.85 2.88 -21.48
N TYR A 218 -74.34 3.93 -20.83
CA TYR A 218 -75.13 4.82 -20.00
C TYR A 218 -76.17 5.58 -20.83
N ASP A 219 -75.77 6.15 -21.96
CA ASP A 219 -76.67 6.87 -22.87
C ASP A 219 -77.77 5.95 -23.42
N ALA A 220 -77.41 4.73 -23.83
CA ALA A 220 -78.38 3.72 -24.27
C ALA A 220 -79.38 3.36 -23.15
N ARG A 221 -78.90 3.24 -21.90
CA ARG A 221 -79.76 2.99 -20.73
C ARG A 221 -80.72 4.16 -20.50
N VAL A 222 -80.23 5.40 -20.57
CA VAL A 222 -81.06 6.61 -20.41
C VAL A 222 -82.12 6.69 -21.50
N GLU A 223 -81.76 6.39 -22.75
CA GLU A 223 -82.71 6.35 -23.87
C GLU A 223 -83.79 5.27 -23.67
N ALA A 224 -83.39 4.06 -23.25
CA ALA A 224 -84.32 2.99 -22.94
C ALA A 224 -85.26 3.35 -21.77
N GLN A 225 -84.74 4.00 -20.73
CA GLN A 225 -85.53 4.48 -19.59
C GLN A 225 -86.53 5.56 -20.03
N ALA A 226 -86.13 6.50 -20.90
CA ALA A 226 -87.01 7.52 -21.45
C ALA A 226 -88.12 6.91 -22.33
N LYS A 227 -87.81 5.92 -23.16
CA LYS A 227 -88.80 5.15 -23.93
C LYS A 227 -89.78 4.41 -23.01
N MET A 228 -89.27 3.78 -21.94
CA MET A 228 -90.11 3.11 -20.95
C MET A 228 -91.06 4.09 -20.26
N THR A 229 -90.60 5.26 -19.83
CA THR A 229 -91.47 6.29 -19.23
C THR A 229 -92.52 6.78 -20.22
N MET A 230 -92.15 7.00 -21.49
CA MET A 230 -93.08 7.41 -22.54
C MET A 230 -94.18 6.35 -22.78
N ILE A 231 -93.83 5.06 -22.82
CA ILE A 231 -94.82 3.98 -22.98
C ILE A 231 -95.74 3.89 -21.76
N LYS A 232 -95.19 4.03 -20.54
CA LYS A 232 -96.01 4.07 -19.31
C LYS A 232 -97.00 5.23 -19.32
N ASP A 233 -96.55 6.43 -19.66
CA ASP A 233 -97.41 7.61 -19.74
C ASP A 233 -98.49 7.45 -20.81
N LYS A 234 -98.15 6.85 -21.96
CA LYS A 234 -99.13 6.51 -22.99
C LYS A 234 -100.16 5.51 -22.48
N ALA A 235 -99.73 4.43 -21.84
CA ALA A 235 -100.64 3.42 -21.28
C ALA A 235 -101.60 4.02 -20.23
N VAL A 236 -101.10 4.95 -19.39
CA VAL A 236 -101.96 5.68 -18.42
C VAL A 236 -102.99 6.54 -19.14
N LYS A 237 -102.60 7.25 -20.21
CA LYS A 237 -103.53 8.05 -21.02
C LYS A 237 -104.57 7.19 -21.73
N ASP A 238 -104.15 6.09 -22.36
CA ASP A 238 -105.04 5.17 -23.08
C ASP A 238 -106.03 4.51 -22.10
N LEU A 239 -105.60 4.11 -20.90
CA LEU A 239 -106.48 3.61 -19.85
C LEU A 239 -107.47 4.68 -19.36
N ALA A 240 -107.02 5.92 -19.22
CA ALA A 240 -107.90 7.03 -18.86
C ALA A 240 -108.95 7.31 -19.94
N GLN A 241 -108.58 7.23 -21.23
CA GLN A 241 -109.49 7.36 -22.36
C GLN A 241 -110.49 6.20 -22.39
N TYR A 242 -110.03 4.95 -22.29
CA TYR A 242 -110.88 3.77 -22.22
C TYR A 242 -111.89 3.87 -21.07
N ASN A 243 -111.46 4.29 -19.88
CA ASN A 243 -112.35 4.49 -18.75
C ASN A 243 -113.38 5.62 -18.98
N ALA A 244 -113.03 6.65 -19.76
CA ALA A 244 -113.98 7.70 -20.13
C ALA A 244 -115.02 7.16 -21.12
N GLU A 245 -114.59 6.42 -22.15
CA GLU A 245 -115.47 5.78 -23.13
C GLU A 245 -116.42 4.77 -22.47
N VAL A 246 -115.92 3.92 -21.55
CA VAL A 246 -116.76 2.99 -20.79
C VAL A 246 -117.82 3.73 -19.98
N LYS A 247 -117.46 4.84 -19.31
CA LYS A 247 -118.43 5.67 -18.57
C LYS A 247 -119.47 6.32 -19.50
N GLU A 248 -119.09 6.72 -20.70
CA GLU A 248 -120.01 7.25 -21.70
C GLU A 248 -120.98 6.17 -22.19
N LEU A 249 -120.48 4.98 -22.51
CA LEU A 249 -121.30 3.83 -22.88
C LEU A 249 -122.24 3.41 -21.74
N GLU A 250 -121.76 3.40 -20.50
CA GLU A 250 -122.60 3.15 -19.32
C GLU A 250 -123.72 4.18 -19.19
N ARG A 251 -123.45 5.47 -19.44
CA ARG A 251 -124.48 6.52 -19.46
C ARG A 251 -125.50 6.30 -20.57
N VAL A 252 -125.06 5.92 -21.78
CA VAL A 252 -125.96 5.60 -22.89
C VAL A 252 -126.83 4.39 -22.56
N ILE A 253 -126.25 3.31 -22.04
CA ILE A 253 -126.98 2.11 -21.62
C ILE A 253 -127.97 2.44 -20.49
N ALA A 254 -127.58 3.25 -19.51
CA ALA A 254 -128.47 3.68 -18.43
C ALA A 254 -129.65 4.51 -18.98
N HIS A 255 -129.38 5.41 -19.93
CA HIS A 255 -130.42 6.17 -20.62
C HIS A 255 -131.35 5.26 -21.44
N GLU A 256 -130.81 4.31 -22.20
CA GLU A 256 -131.60 3.32 -22.94
C GLU A 256 -132.42 2.40 -22.03
N ARG A 257 -131.85 1.97 -20.89
CA ARG A 257 -132.56 1.18 -19.88
C ARG A 257 -133.69 2.00 -19.27
N CYS A 258 -133.45 3.25 -18.89
CA CYS A 258 -134.48 4.14 -18.39
C CYS A 258 -135.58 4.38 -19.45
N LEU A 259 -135.20 4.53 -20.73
CA LEU A 259 -136.15 4.63 -21.84
C LEU A 259 -136.93 3.33 -22.05
N LYS A 260 -136.29 2.16 -21.99
CA LYS A 260 -136.94 0.85 -22.08
C LYS A 260 -137.86 0.61 -20.89
N GLU A 261 -137.47 0.96 -19.67
CA GLU A 261 -138.31 0.91 -18.48
C GLU A 261 -139.48 1.88 -18.59
N PHE A 262 -139.27 3.08 -19.13
CA PHE A 262 -140.34 4.02 -19.45
C PHE A 262 -141.29 3.47 -20.52
N MET A 263 -140.77 2.87 -21.60
CA MET A 263 -141.57 2.21 -22.63
C MET A 263 -142.28 0.96 -22.09
N ASN A 264 -141.65 0.18 -21.23
CA ASN A 264 -142.22 -1.00 -20.58
C ASN A 264 -143.28 -0.61 -19.55
N THR A 265 -143.11 0.47 -18.80
CA THR A 265 -144.19 0.98 -17.92
C THR A 265 -145.36 1.53 -18.73
N LYS A 266 -145.10 2.17 -19.89
CA LYS A 266 -146.13 2.54 -20.86
C LYS A 266 -146.77 1.35 -21.60
N SER A 267 -146.03 0.27 -21.80
CA SER A 267 -146.49 -0.96 -22.49
C SER A 267 -147.14 -1.95 -21.52
N ASN A 268 -146.75 -1.97 -20.25
CA ASN A 268 -147.33 -2.79 -19.18
C ASN A 268 -148.74 -2.33 -18.77
N GLU A 269 -149.16 -1.11 -19.11
CA GLU A 269 -150.59 -0.76 -19.09
C GLU A 269 -151.39 -1.46 -20.21
N ARG A 270 -150.74 -2.16 -21.15
CA ARG A 270 -151.38 -2.83 -22.30
C ARG A 270 -151.03 -4.31 -22.51
N SER A 271 -150.14 -4.93 -21.72
CA SER A 271 -149.77 -6.35 -21.88
C SER A 271 -149.61 -7.09 -20.54
N SER A 272 -150.60 -6.99 -19.66
CA SER A 272 -150.80 -7.99 -18.60
C SER A 272 -151.62 -9.13 -19.18
N LEU A 273 -150.97 -10.14 -19.77
CA LEU A 273 -151.38 -11.54 -19.94
C LEU A 273 -150.39 -12.24 -20.89
N ASP A 274 -150.03 -13.49 -20.57
CA ASP A 274 -149.15 -14.40 -21.32
C ASP A 274 -147.64 -14.09 -21.32
N ASP A 275 -146.91 -14.68 -20.37
CA ASP A 275 -146.38 -16.05 -20.59
C ASP A 275 -145.40 -16.42 -19.48
N THR A 276 -145.89 -17.23 -18.56
CA THR A 276 -145.11 -18.05 -17.63
C THR A 276 -145.33 -19.50 -18.04
N GLN A 277 -144.25 -20.19 -18.42
CA GLN A 277 -143.99 -21.63 -18.22
C GLN A 277 -143.22 -22.19 -19.41
N ASP A 278 -141.97 -22.62 -19.18
CA ASP A 278 -141.49 -23.96 -19.57
C ASP A 278 -139.99 -24.09 -19.30
N LEU A 279 -139.43 -25.23 -18.88
CA LEU A 279 -139.87 -26.30 -18.01
C LEU A 279 -138.55 -27.04 -17.71
N SER A 280 -138.14 -27.08 -16.45
CA SER A 280 -137.09 -27.99 -15.98
C SER A 280 -137.67 -29.41 -15.93
N ARG A 281 -137.17 -30.34 -16.76
CA ARG A 281 -137.38 -31.78 -16.57
C ARG A 281 -136.47 -32.65 -17.44
N ARG A 282 -135.48 -33.32 -16.84
CA ARG A 282 -135.46 -34.80 -16.76
C ARG A 282 -134.29 -35.33 -15.93
N GLN A 283 -134.65 -36.33 -15.16
CA GLN A 283 -133.90 -37.07 -14.15
C GLN A 283 -133.81 -38.54 -14.63
N GLU A 284 -132.77 -39.24 -14.13
CA GLU A 284 -132.75 -40.65 -13.70
C GLU A 284 -132.37 -41.82 -14.65
N MET A 285 -131.40 -42.62 -14.13
CA MET A 285 -131.25 -44.10 -14.15
C MET A 285 -130.88 -44.77 -15.50
N LYS A 286 -130.09 -45.87 -15.63
CA LYS A 286 -129.60 -46.94 -14.74
C LYS A 286 -128.56 -47.83 -15.50
N GLU A 287 -127.64 -48.44 -14.74
CA GLU A 287 -127.09 -49.82 -14.83
C GLU A 287 -126.42 -50.40 -16.11
N GLN A 288 -125.17 -50.87 -15.91
CA GLN A 288 -124.28 -51.77 -16.70
C GLN A 288 -124.92 -53.14 -17.01
N PRO A 289 -124.51 -53.94 -18.04
CA PRO A 289 -123.17 -54.57 -18.15
C PRO A 289 -122.62 -54.86 -19.58
N ARG A 290 -121.41 -55.44 -19.60
CA ARG A 290 -120.42 -55.58 -20.69
C ARG A 290 -120.71 -56.67 -21.73
N THR A 291 -120.38 -56.39 -23.00
CA THR A 291 -119.61 -57.25 -23.94
C THR A 291 -119.17 -56.39 -25.14
N ASP A 292 -117.99 -56.69 -25.72
CA ASP A 292 -117.48 -56.23 -27.04
C ASP A 292 -116.36 -55.16 -27.05
N SER A 293 -115.19 -55.63 -26.60
CA SER A 293 -113.89 -54.94 -26.46
C SER A 293 -113.20 -54.48 -27.76
N GLN A 294 -113.96 -54.18 -28.81
CA GLN A 294 -113.46 -53.53 -30.04
C GLN A 294 -114.31 -52.33 -30.48
N GLN A 295 -115.52 -52.17 -29.93
CA GLN A 295 -116.28 -50.92 -30.00
C GLN A 295 -115.85 -49.91 -28.92
N GLU A 296 -115.31 -50.39 -27.79
CA GLU A 296 -114.86 -49.52 -26.69
C GLU A 296 -113.73 -48.55 -27.07
N THR A 297 -112.86 -48.81 -28.05
CA THR A 297 -111.81 -47.83 -28.44
C THR A 297 -112.36 -46.71 -29.32
N LEU A 298 -113.33 -47.02 -30.18
CA LEU A 298 -114.05 -46.02 -30.96
C LEU A 298 -114.99 -45.23 -30.08
N GLU A 299 -115.74 -45.90 -29.20
CA GLU A 299 -116.63 -45.25 -28.24
C GLU A 299 -115.87 -44.47 -27.16
N THR A 300 -114.69 -44.90 -26.69
CA THR A 300 -113.87 -44.09 -25.77
C THR A 300 -113.21 -42.91 -26.48
N LEU A 301 -112.79 -43.05 -27.75
CA LEU A 301 -112.33 -41.91 -28.54
C LEU A 301 -113.49 -40.94 -28.85
N GLU A 302 -114.68 -41.45 -29.12
CA GLU A 302 -115.89 -40.67 -29.39
C GLU A 302 -116.46 -40.05 -28.11
N GLU A 303 -116.34 -40.69 -26.95
CA GLU A 303 -116.65 -40.14 -25.62
C GLU A 303 -115.62 -39.10 -25.17
N VAL A 304 -114.32 -39.34 -25.40
CA VAL A 304 -113.25 -38.36 -25.14
C VAL A 304 -113.43 -37.18 -26.09
N PHE A 305 -113.79 -37.41 -27.34
CA PHE A 305 -114.12 -36.39 -28.33
C PHE A 305 -115.37 -35.60 -27.92
N GLN A 306 -116.45 -36.25 -27.47
CA GLN A 306 -117.63 -35.57 -26.94
C GLN A 306 -117.35 -34.83 -25.63
N LYS A 307 -116.46 -35.33 -24.77
CA LYS A 307 -116.00 -34.62 -23.56
C LYS A 307 -115.16 -33.40 -23.93
N ILE A 308 -114.30 -33.49 -24.93
CA ILE A 308 -113.54 -32.36 -25.46
C ILE A 308 -114.48 -31.36 -26.13
N GLN A 309 -115.42 -31.81 -26.96
CA GLN A 309 -116.46 -31.00 -27.62
C GLN A 309 -117.33 -30.23 -26.61
N LYS A 310 -117.74 -30.88 -25.50
CA LYS A 310 -118.48 -30.23 -24.40
C LYS A 310 -117.65 -29.22 -23.60
N VAL A 311 -116.32 -29.37 -23.56
CA VAL A 311 -115.41 -28.46 -22.85
C VAL A 311 -114.91 -27.32 -23.75
N THR A 312 -114.84 -27.54 -25.06
CA THR A 312 -114.29 -26.57 -26.03
C THR A 312 -115.32 -25.87 -26.91
N ASN A 313 -116.58 -26.34 -26.98
CA ASN A 313 -117.69 -25.73 -27.74
C ASN A 313 -117.38 -25.46 -29.23
N GLU A 314 -116.52 -26.28 -29.86
CA GLU A 314 -116.28 -26.21 -31.31
C GLU A 314 -116.81 -27.46 -32.03
N GLU A 315 -117.57 -27.25 -33.10
CA GLU A 315 -118.36 -28.30 -33.80
C GLU A 315 -117.61 -28.93 -34.99
N ASP A 316 -116.41 -28.44 -35.35
CA ASP A 316 -115.67 -28.87 -36.54
C ASP A 316 -114.41 -29.69 -36.18
N LEU A 317 -114.31 -30.90 -36.71
CA LEU A 317 -113.29 -31.90 -36.34
C LEU A 317 -111.90 -31.52 -36.89
N GLU A 318 -111.85 -30.88 -38.06
CA GLU A 318 -110.59 -30.40 -38.65
C GLU A 318 -110.03 -29.19 -37.91
N SER A 319 -110.87 -28.31 -37.36
CA SER A 319 -110.42 -27.15 -36.58
C SER A 319 -109.79 -27.57 -35.25
N LEU A 320 -110.37 -28.58 -34.58
CA LEU A 320 -109.86 -29.11 -33.31
C LEU A 320 -108.49 -29.80 -33.48
N VAL A 321 -108.34 -30.63 -34.52
CA VAL A 321 -107.06 -31.29 -34.83
C VAL A 321 -105.99 -30.25 -35.18
N THR A 322 -106.34 -29.25 -35.99
CA THR A 322 -105.42 -28.16 -36.34
C THR A 322 -105.00 -27.37 -35.10
N ARG A 323 -105.94 -27.10 -34.18
CA ARG A 323 -105.64 -26.41 -32.92
C ARG A 323 -104.79 -27.28 -31.99
N PHE A 324 -104.99 -28.58 -31.96
CA PHE A 324 -104.18 -29.51 -31.17
C PHE A 324 -102.75 -29.58 -31.70
N ILE A 325 -102.56 -29.70 -33.02
CA ILE A 325 -101.24 -29.66 -33.66
C ILE A 325 -100.55 -28.32 -33.35
N GLN A 326 -101.26 -27.19 -33.45
CA GLN A 326 -100.69 -25.88 -33.09
C GLN A 326 -100.32 -25.78 -31.60
N VAL A 327 -101.07 -26.40 -30.70
CA VAL A 327 -100.75 -26.44 -29.27
C VAL A 327 -99.58 -27.38 -29.00
N GLU A 328 -99.51 -28.50 -29.71
CA GLU A 328 -98.41 -29.47 -29.64
C GLU A 328 -97.11 -28.87 -30.18
N ASP A 329 -97.14 -28.15 -31.31
CA ASP A 329 -96.00 -27.42 -31.86
C ASP A 329 -95.50 -26.34 -30.89
N LYS A 330 -96.43 -25.59 -30.26
CA LYS A 330 -96.08 -24.62 -29.21
C LYS A 330 -95.46 -25.31 -28.00
N ASN A 331 -95.98 -26.46 -27.61
CA ASN A 331 -95.47 -27.22 -26.48
C ASN A 331 -94.08 -27.81 -26.78
N PHE A 332 -93.87 -28.30 -28.00
CA PHE A 332 -92.57 -28.79 -28.46
C PHE A 332 -91.54 -27.66 -28.54
N ALA A 333 -91.93 -26.47 -29.02
CA ALA A 333 -91.08 -25.29 -29.00
C ALA A 333 -90.70 -24.86 -27.57
N LEU A 334 -91.67 -24.89 -26.64
CA LEU A 334 -91.42 -24.61 -25.22
C LEU A 334 -90.50 -25.65 -24.59
N PHE A 335 -90.68 -26.93 -24.90
CA PHE A 335 -89.82 -28.01 -24.40
C PHE A 335 -88.37 -27.85 -24.88
N ASN A 336 -88.18 -27.54 -26.17
CA ASN A 336 -86.85 -27.27 -26.71
C ASN A 336 -86.21 -26.03 -26.07
N TYR A 337 -86.99 -24.97 -25.86
CA TYR A 337 -86.52 -23.77 -25.17
C TYR A 337 -86.12 -24.07 -23.71
N VAL A 338 -86.90 -24.86 -22.98
CA VAL A 338 -86.57 -25.27 -21.61
C VAL A 338 -85.31 -26.13 -21.58
N ASN A 339 -85.12 -27.02 -22.54
CA ASN A 339 -83.90 -27.82 -22.63
C ASN A 339 -82.68 -26.95 -22.96
N GLU A 340 -82.80 -26.01 -23.90
CA GLU A 340 -81.72 -25.08 -24.23
C GLU A 340 -81.37 -24.21 -23.02
N GLN A 341 -82.36 -23.70 -22.30
CA GLN A 341 -82.15 -22.97 -21.04
C GLN A 341 -81.46 -23.84 -19.98
N ASN A 342 -81.85 -25.11 -19.84
CA ASN A 342 -81.18 -26.02 -18.91
C ASN A 342 -79.71 -26.29 -19.31
N THR A 343 -79.42 -26.48 -20.60
CA THR A 343 -78.05 -26.61 -21.09
C THR A 343 -77.23 -25.33 -20.84
N GLN A 344 -77.82 -24.15 -21.03
CA GLN A 344 -77.17 -22.88 -20.70
C GLN A 344 -76.92 -22.74 -19.20
N VAL A 345 -77.86 -23.18 -18.35
CA VAL A 345 -77.68 -23.18 -16.89
C VAL A 345 -76.56 -24.12 -16.46
N GLU A 346 -76.43 -25.31 -17.07
CA GLU A 346 -75.31 -26.22 -16.81
C GLU A 346 -73.98 -25.62 -17.25
N ALA A 347 -73.91 -25.05 -18.46
CA ALA A 347 -72.69 -24.40 -18.94
C ALA A 347 -72.25 -23.23 -18.04
N LEU A 348 -73.21 -22.42 -17.57
CA LEU A 348 -72.92 -21.33 -16.62
C LEU A 348 -72.48 -21.86 -15.25
N ARG A 349 -73.05 -22.97 -14.77
CA ARG A 349 -72.60 -23.60 -13.51
C ARG A 349 -71.17 -24.13 -13.63
N ASP A 350 -70.83 -24.74 -14.77
CA ASP A 350 -69.46 -25.22 -15.02
C ASP A 350 -68.47 -24.05 -15.08
N GLN A 351 -68.81 -22.95 -15.76
CA GLN A 351 -67.99 -21.74 -15.76
C GLN A 351 -67.82 -21.14 -14.36
N ILE A 352 -68.88 -21.12 -13.55
CA ILE A 352 -68.82 -20.66 -12.16
C ILE A 352 -67.88 -21.58 -11.34
N ASN A 353 -67.95 -22.88 -11.53
CA ASN A 353 -67.08 -23.83 -10.82
C ASN A 353 -65.62 -23.68 -11.25
N GLN A 354 -65.34 -23.56 -12.55
CA GLN A 354 -63.98 -23.29 -13.06
C GLN A 354 -63.41 -21.99 -12.49
N THR A 355 -64.22 -20.92 -12.49
CA THR A 355 -63.81 -19.63 -11.93
C THR A 355 -63.53 -19.73 -10.43
N LYS A 356 -64.31 -20.51 -9.68
CA LYS A 356 -64.06 -20.77 -8.25
C LYS A 356 -62.78 -21.54 -8.01
N GLU A 357 -62.51 -22.58 -8.78
CA GLU A 357 -61.26 -23.34 -8.70
C GLU A 357 -60.05 -22.47 -9.05
N GLU A 358 -60.17 -21.57 -10.03
CA GLU A 358 -59.17 -20.56 -10.34
C GLU A 358 -58.93 -19.57 -9.20
N MET A 359 -60.00 -19.06 -8.59
CA MET A 359 -59.89 -18.18 -7.41
C MET A 359 -59.21 -18.88 -6.23
N GLU A 360 -59.53 -20.14 -5.96
CA GLU A 360 -58.89 -20.91 -4.89
C GLU A 360 -57.40 -21.16 -5.17
N ARG A 361 -57.03 -21.48 -6.42
CA ARG A 361 -55.63 -21.62 -6.81
C ARG A 361 -54.85 -20.32 -6.62
N PHE A 362 -55.38 -19.20 -7.12
CA PHE A 362 -54.72 -17.90 -6.93
C PHE A 362 -54.65 -17.48 -5.46
N HIS A 363 -55.65 -17.85 -4.65
CA HIS A 363 -55.61 -17.59 -3.22
C HIS A 363 -54.50 -18.38 -2.52
N MET A 364 -54.33 -19.67 -2.87
CA MET A 364 -53.26 -20.51 -2.33
C MET A 364 -51.88 -20.04 -2.78
N GLU A 365 -51.72 -19.69 -4.06
CA GLU A 365 -50.47 -19.12 -4.58
C GLU A 365 -50.14 -17.78 -3.91
N GLY A 366 -51.14 -16.91 -3.70
CA GLY A 366 -50.96 -15.64 -3.00
C GLY A 366 -50.55 -15.83 -1.54
N LEU A 367 -51.14 -16.78 -0.83
CA LEU A 367 -50.74 -17.14 0.54
C LEU A 367 -49.30 -17.67 0.59
N GLN A 368 -48.91 -18.51 -0.35
CA GLN A 368 -47.56 -19.05 -0.41
C GLN A 368 -46.52 -17.96 -0.72
N GLN A 369 -46.80 -17.10 -1.70
CA GLN A 369 -45.94 -15.95 -2.02
C GLN A 369 -45.82 -14.98 -0.85
N GLU A 370 -46.91 -14.73 -0.11
CA GLU A 370 -46.89 -13.88 1.08
C GLU A 370 -46.03 -14.48 2.20
N LEU A 371 -46.11 -15.80 2.42
CA LEU A 371 -45.25 -16.50 3.39
C LEU A 371 -43.77 -16.46 2.99
N GLU A 372 -43.47 -16.71 1.71
CA GLU A 372 -42.10 -16.63 1.17
C GLU A 372 -41.56 -15.20 1.26
N HIS A 373 -42.36 -14.19 0.92
CA HIS A 373 -41.98 -12.79 1.04
C HIS A 373 -41.76 -12.38 2.50
N GLN A 374 -42.61 -12.82 3.43
CA GLN A 374 -42.41 -12.57 4.87
C GLN A 374 -41.16 -13.25 5.42
N ALA A 375 -40.82 -14.46 4.95
CA ALA A 375 -39.58 -15.13 5.34
C ALA A 375 -38.35 -14.37 4.82
N ALA A 376 -38.37 -13.96 3.55
CA ALA A 376 -37.30 -13.17 2.95
C ALA A 376 -37.13 -11.80 3.62
N LEU A 377 -38.22 -11.13 3.97
CA LEU A 377 -38.16 -9.86 4.71
C LEU A 377 -37.51 -10.03 6.08
N LYS A 378 -37.84 -11.10 6.82
CA LYS A 378 -37.23 -11.38 8.13
C LYS A 378 -35.72 -11.65 8.00
N GLU A 379 -35.32 -12.41 6.99
CA GLU A 379 -33.90 -12.69 6.71
C GLU A 379 -33.14 -11.40 6.38
N ILE A 380 -33.70 -10.53 5.53
CA ILE A 380 -33.10 -9.24 5.18
C ILE A 380 -33.05 -8.31 6.41
N GLU A 381 -34.07 -8.30 7.26
CA GLU A 381 -34.07 -7.53 8.51
C GLU A 381 -33.01 -8.02 9.49
N GLU A 382 -32.75 -9.32 9.56
CA GLU A 382 -31.71 -9.91 10.40
C GLU A 382 -30.32 -9.56 9.88
N GLN A 383 -30.07 -9.73 8.57
CA GLN A 383 -28.82 -9.31 7.93
C GLN A 383 -28.57 -7.80 8.11
N ARG A 384 -29.62 -6.97 8.02
CA ARG A 384 -29.50 -5.53 8.27
C ARG A 384 -29.10 -5.26 9.72
N ARG A 385 -29.71 -5.96 10.69
CA ARG A 385 -29.40 -5.80 12.11
C ARG A 385 -27.96 -6.21 12.42
N GLU A 386 -27.47 -7.30 11.84
CA GLU A 386 -26.09 -7.75 11.98
C GLU A 386 -25.11 -6.73 11.37
N ALA A 387 -25.39 -6.24 10.16
CA ALA A 387 -24.58 -5.22 9.51
C ALA A 387 -24.58 -3.88 10.29
N GLU A 388 -25.72 -3.48 10.84
CA GLU A 388 -25.84 -2.30 11.72
C GLU A 388 -25.02 -2.48 13.00
N ALA A 389 -25.07 -3.67 13.64
CA ALA A 389 -24.26 -3.96 14.82
C ALA A 389 -22.75 -3.89 14.50
N HIS A 390 -22.32 -4.53 13.42
CA HIS A 390 -20.93 -4.44 12.97
C HIS A 390 -20.50 -3.02 12.59
N ALA A 391 -21.39 -2.21 12.01
CA ALA A 391 -21.08 -0.81 11.70
C ALA A 391 -20.88 0.01 12.99
N VAL A 392 -21.74 -0.19 14.00
CA VAL A 392 -21.61 0.47 15.30
C VAL A 392 -20.33 0.05 16.00
N ASP A 393 -19.99 -1.25 16.01
CA ASP A 393 -18.74 -1.74 16.63
C ASP A 393 -17.49 -1.17 15.93
N ASN A 394 -17.51 -1.05 14.60
CA ASN A 394 -16.41 -0.42 13.88
C ASN A 394 -16.33 1.08 14.16
N GLU A 395 -17.46 1.76 14.35
CA GLU A 395 -17.51 3.18 14.70
C GLU A 395 -16.98 3.43 16.13
N THR A 396 -17.32 2.58 17.10
CA THR A 396 -16.77 2.67 18.46
C THR A 396 -15.25 2.44 18.45
N GLN A 397 -14.76 1.42 17.75
CA GLN A 397 -13.31 1.19 17.59
C GLN A 397 -12.60 2.36 16.89
N ALA A 398 -13.21 2.94 15.85
CA ALA A 398 -12.64 4.10 15.15
C ALA A 398 -12.58 5.33 16.07
N ASN A 399 -13.60 5.55 16.91
CA ASN A 399 -13.61 6.62 17.89
C ASN A 399 -12.53 6.42 18.96
N GLU A 400 -12.38 5.21 19.50
CA GLU A 400 -11.31 4.86 20.45
C GLU A 400 -9.92 5.12 19.85
N ILE A 401 -9.67 4.68 18.62
CA ILE A 401 -8.39 4.93 17.91
C ILE A 401 -8.19 6.43 17.66
N SER A 402 -9.25 7.17 17.33
CA SER A 402 -9.17 8.62 17.15
C SER A 402 -8.82 9.34 18.46
N GLU A 403 -9.39 8.93 19.59
CA GLU A 403 -9.03 9.46 20.92
C GLU A 403 -7.57 9.19 21.26
N ILE A 404 -7.07 7.97 21.00
CA ILE A 404 -5.65 7.62 21.18
C ILE A 404 -4.76 8.49 20.29
N LEU A 405 -5.13 8.68 19.02
CA LEU A 405 -4.38 9.53 18.10
C LEU A 405 -4.36 11.00 18.55
N ASP A 406 -5.45 11.52 19.10
CA ASP A 406 -5.50 12.87 19.64
C ASP A 406 -4.64 13.01 20.90
N GLN A 407 -4.60 12.00 21.77
CA GLN A 407 -3.66 11.94 22.89
C GLN A 407 -2.20 11.95 22.39
N ILE A 408 -1.87 11.18 21.34
CA ILE A 408 -0.53 11.20 20.74
C ILE A 408 -0.20 12.57 20.16
N LYS A 409 -1.12 13.22 19.41
CA LYS A 409 -0.91 14.58 18.88
C LYS A 409 -0.63 15.59 19.97
N THR A 410 -1.38 15.52 21.08
CA THR A 410 -1.17 16.42 22.21
C THR A 410 0.18 16.16 22.88
N GLY A 411 0.55 14.88 23.08
CA GLY A 411 1.87 14.48 23.60
C GLY A 411 3.04 14.92 22.70
N VAL A 412 2.93 14.76 21.39
CA VAL A 412 3.96 15.25 20.44
C VAL A 412 4.01 16.77 20.47
N SER A 413 2.87 17.46 20.58
CA SER A 413 2.82 18.92 20.70
C SER A 413 3.48 19.43 21.99
N THR A 414 3.30 18.74 23.12
CA THR A 414 3.96 19.11 24.37
C THR A 414 5.47 18.89 24.30
N VAL A 415 5.91 17.76 23.73
CA VAL A 415 7.34 17.46 23.54
C VAL A 415 8.01 18.45 22.59
N LEU A 416 7.35 18.83 21.49
CA LEU A 416 7.88 19.86 20.58
C LEU A 416 8.01 21.22 21.27
N LYS A 417 7.08 21.57 22.17
CA LYS A 417 7.17 22.79 22.98
C LYS A 417 8.30 22.72 24.01
N THR A 418 8.51 21.59 24.68
CA THR A 418 9.58 21.44 25.68
C THR A 418 10.98 21.42 25.06
N ILE A 419 11.11 20.89 23.85
CA ILE A 419 12.38 20.85 23.10
C ILE A 419 12.73 22.22 22.46
N ASN A 420 11.87 23.24 22.59
CA ASN A 420 12.02 24.57 21.96
C ASN A 420 12.34 24.44 20.46
N PHE A 421 11.54 23.64 19.76
CA PHE A 421 11.75 23.41 18.34
C PHE A 421 11.52 24.69 17.53
N ASP A 422 12.54 25.16 16.80
CA ASP A 422 12.42 26.29 15.89
C ASP A 422 11.42 25.96 14.78
N GLN A 423 10.24 26.59 14.87
CA GLN A 423 9.09 26.38 13.99
C GLN A 423 9.38 26.68 12.51
N SER A 424 10.50 27.35 12.23
CA SER A 424 11.00 27.70 10.88
C SER A 424 11.57 26.51 10.08
N MET A 425 12.03 25.44 10.74
CA MET A 425 12.53 24.23 10.06
C MET A 425 11.39 23.33 9.53
N VAL A 426 10.21 23.46 10.12
CA VAL A 426 9.02 22.67 9.80
C VAL A 426 8.25 23.25 8.62
N GLU A 427 8.40 24.55 8.35
CA GLU A 427 7.69 25.29 7.30
C GLU A 427 8.12 24.89 5.87
N TYR A 428 9.26 24.18 5.73
CA TYR A 428 9.77 23.66 4.46
C TYR A 428 9.28 22.24 4.10
N LEU A 429 8.54 21.55 4.99
CA LEU A 429 7.95 20.25 4.66
C LEU A 429 6.61 20.39 3.91
N PRO A 430 6.39 19.63 2.82
CA PRO A 430 5.16 19.71 2.05
C PRO A 430 3.99 19.19 2.89
N GLY A 431 3.04 20.09 3.20
CA GLY A 431 1.86 19.78 4.03
C GLY A 431 1.73 20.59 5.33
N SER A 432 2.68 21.49 5.61
CA SER A 432 2.75 22.31 6.85
C SER A 432 1.74 23.47 6.92
N SER A 433 0.47 23.23 6.60
CA SER A 433 -0.59 24.15 7.03
C SER A 433 -0.80 23.99 8.54
N SER A 434 -0.12 24.84 9.32
CA SER A 434 -0.29 25.10 10.76
C SER A 434 -1.03 23.98 11.55
N GLY A 435 -0.26 23.05 12.11
CA GLY A 435 -0.75 22.06 13.07
C GLY A 435 -0.36 20.60 12.75
N ILE A 436 -0.25 19.80 13.81
CA ILE A 436 -0.04 18.35 13.70
C ILE A 436 -1.34 17.69 13.23
N ARG A 437 -1.41 17.28 11.97
CA ARG A 437 -2.52 16.50 11.38
C ARG A 437 -2.15 15.03 11.26
N ASN A 438 -3.13 14.13 11.15
CA ASN A 438 -2.92 12.67 11.03
C ASN A 438 -1.85 12.31 9.99
N ASN A 439 -1.87 12.95 8.82
CA ASN A 439 -0.93 12.69 7.73
C ASN A 439 0.52 13.13 8.05
N ASN A 440 0.68 14.07 8.98
CA ASN A 440 1.96 14.69 9.32
C ASN A 440 2.50 14.19 10.67
N ILE A 441 1.70 13.50 11.51
CA ILE A 441 2.13 12.99 12.83
C ILE A 441 3.42 12.18 12.72
N MET A 442 3.51 11.29 11.74
CA MET A 442 4.69 10.44 11.55
C MET A 442 5.94 11.28 11.30
N THR A 443 5.84 12.32 10.48
CA THR A 443 6.95 13.23 10.20
C THR A 443 7.37 14.03 11.44
N TYR A 444 6.41 14.45 12.27
CA TYR A 444 6.70 15.11 13.54
C TYR A 444 7.34 14.16 14.56
N LEU A 445 6.91 12.90 14.62
CA LEU A 445 7.52 11.88 15.48
C LEU A 445 8.96 11.58 15.08
N SER A 446 9.25 11.38 13.79
CA SER A 446 10.64 11.19 13.32
C SER A 446 11.53 12.40 13.62
N LEU A 447 10.97 13.60 13.57
CA LEU A 447 11.69 14.83 13.88
C LEU A 447 11.96 14.96 15.40
N VAL A 448 11.00 14.58 16.24
CA VAL A 448 11.18 14.47 17.70
C VAL A 448 12.22 13.41 18.04
N GLU A 449 12.18 12.25 17.39
CA GLU A 449 13.17 11.18 17.55
C GLU A 449 14.58 11.67 17.22
N GLN A 450 14.76 12.35 16.09
CA GLN A 450 16.05 12.91 15.70
C GLN A 450 16.60 13.87 16.76
N LYS A 451 15.79 14.81 17.26
CA LYS A 451 16.25 15.76 18.29
C LYS A 451 16.48 15.12 19.64
N THR A 452 15.68 14.14 20.01
CA THR A 452 15.88 13.41 21.25
C THR A 452 17.21 12.66 21.18
N ASN A 453 17.52 12.03 20.05
CA ASN A 453 18.82 11.40 19.81
C ASN A 453 19.97 12.41 19.85
N GLU A 454 19.83 13.59 19.23
CA GLU A 454 20.82 14.67 19.33
C GLU A 454 21.03 15.10 20.80
N MET A 455 19.96 15.30 21.56
CA MET A 455 20.05 15.66 22.99
C MET A 455 20.70 14.56 23.83
N LEU A 456 20.38 13.28 23.59
CA LEU A 456 21.00 12.14 24.25
C LEU A 456 22.49 12.06 23.94
N THR A 457 22.91 12.36 22.70
CA THR A 457 24.35 12.41 22.34
C THR A 457 25.08 13.55 23.06
N ILE A 458 24.44 14.72 23.21
CA ILE A 458 24.99 15.86 23.94
C ILE A 458 25.07 15.53 25.44
N GLN A 459 24.05 14.89 26.00
CA GLN A 459 24.04 14.46 27.40
C GLN A 459 25.12 13.40 27.67
N ALA A 460 25.28 12.41 26.79
CA ALA A 460 26.38 11.44 26.87
C ALA A 460 27.76 12.12 26.82
N PHE A 461 27.91 13.15 25.97
CA PHE A 461 29.14 13.94 25.89
C PHE A 461 29.40 14.78 27.16
N VAL A 462 28.38 15.42 27.74
CA VAL A 462 28.51 16.18 28.99
C VAL A 462 28.84 15.23 30.15
N ASN A 463 28.15 14.10 30.26
CA ASN A 463 28.44 13.07 31.27
C ASN A 463 29.87 12.51 31.14
N SER A 464 30.44 12.45 29.92
CA SER A 464 31.84 12.04 29.73
C SER A 464 32.87 13.08 30.21
N LYS A 465 32.46 14.32 30.42
CA LYS A 465 33.32 15.43 30.89
C LYS A 465 33.23 15.69 32.39
N ASP A 466 32.17 15.21 33.04
CA ASP A 466 32.03 15.31 34.49
C ASP A 466 32.95 14.28 35.17
N LEU A 467 34.08 14.75 35.70
CA LEU A 467 35.13 13.95 36.34
C LEU A 467 34.69 13.28 37.67
N ASP A 468 33.51 13.63 38.18
CA ASP A 468 32.98 13.16 39.47
C ASP A 468 32.05 11.94 39.36
N LYS A 469 31.75 11.44 38.14
CA LYS A 469 30.91 10.25 37.92
C LYS A 469 31.69 9.13 37.23
N ASP A 470 31.55 7.90 37.74
CA ASP A 470 32.14 6.71 37.15
C ASP A 470 31.64 6.52 35.71
N TYR A 471 32.54 6.65 34.74
CA TYR A 471 32.23 6.53 33.32
C TYR A 471 32.12 5.05 32.93
N ASP A 472 30.88 4.54 32.84
CA ASP A 472 30.63 3.17 32.39
C ASP A 472 30.17 3.13 30.92
N PRO A 473 31.00 2.65 29.97
CA PRO A 473 30.70 2.70 28.54
C PRO A 473 29.48 1.89 28.12
N LYS A 474 29.03 0.92 28.94
CA LYS A 474 27.81 0.14 28.69
C LYS A 474 26.53 0.94 28.95
N GLU A 475 26.50 1.73 30.01
CA GLU A 475 25.34 2.57 30.35
C GLU A 475 25.17 3.72 29.33
N VAL A 476 26.30 4.28 28.86
CA VAL A 476 26.30 5.31 27.82
C VAL A 476 25.80 4.76 26.49
N ALA A 477 26.20 3.54 26.10
CA ALA A 477 25.71 2.87 24.90
C ALA A 477 24.20 2.54 24.98
N GLN A 478 23.71 2.11 26.16
CA GLN A 478 22.29 1.88 26.40
C GLN A 478 21.48 3.18 26.33
N LEU A 479 21.98 4.28 26.88
CA LEU A 479 21.36 5.61 26.81
C LEU A 479 21.28 6.14 25.36
N LEU A 480 22.32 5.95 24.56
CA LEU A 480 22.37 6.34 23.14
C LEU A 480 21.45 5.51 22.23
N LEU A 481 21.14 4.27 22.64
CA LEU A 481 20.19 3.39 21.96
C LEU A 481 18.74 3.60 22.43
N GLY A 482 18.48 4.60 23.29
CA GLY A 482 17.15 4.85 23.86
C GLY A 482 16.70 3.80 24.89
N GLN A 483 17.60 2.91 25.32
CA GLN A 483 17.34 1.84 26.29
C GLN A 483 17.71 2.31 27.70
N SER A 484 17.01 3.30 28.23
CA SER A 484 17.21 3.70 29.64
C SER A 484 16.58 2.66 30.58
N GLN A 485 17.42 1.95 31.34
CA GLN A 485 17.00 0.98 32.38
C GLN A 485 16.19 1.58 33.53
N THR A 486 16.08 2.91 33.62
CA THR A 486 15.41 3.63 34.71
C THR A 486 13.90 3.84 34.52
N LEU A 487 13.34 3.61 33.33
CA LEU A 487 11.89 3.77 33.10
C LEU A 487 11.07 2.47 33.28
N HIS A 488 11.73 1.33 33.51
CA HIS A 488 11.04 0.04 33.69
C HIS A 488 10.58 -0.25 35.13
N LYS A 489 10.74 0.70 36.08
CA LYS A 489 10.39 0.48 37.50
C LYS A 489 9.16 1.23 38.02
N GLU A 490 8.55 2.14 37.25
CA GLU A 490 7.35 2.88 37.70
C GLU A 490 6.32 3.06 36.58
N ALA A 491 5.97 1.96 35.90
CA ALA A 491 4.69 1.87 35.23
C ALA A 491 3.89 0.77 35.94
N ASP A 492 3.15 1.18 36.96
CA ASP A 492 2.04 0.40 37.51
C ASP A 492 1.13 -0.06 36.36
N GLY A 493 0.70 -1.32 36.46
CA GLY A 493 0.04 -2.05 35.40
C GLY A 493 -1.22 -1.37 34.85
N ILE A 494 -1.16 -1.00 33.58
CA ILE A 494 -2.34 -1.03 32.71
C ILE A 494 -2.10 -2.21 31.77
N GLN A 495 -2.64 -3.34 32.20
CA GLN A 495 -2.77 -4.54 31.39
C GLN A 495 -4.05 -4.37 30.57
N PRO A 496 -4.01 -4.26 29.24
CA PRO A 496 -5.22 -4.44 28.45
C PRO A 496 -5.61 -5.92 28.60
N SER A 497 -6.82 -6.15 29.12
CA SER A 497 -7.43 -7.47 29.23
C SER A 497 -7.52 -8.09 27.84
N PHE A 498 -6.64 -9.06 27.58
CA PHE A 498 -6.72 -9.92 26.40
C PHE A 498 -7.63 -11.10 26.76
N ASP A 499 -8.94 -10.87 26.84
CA ASP A 499 -9.93 -11.94 26.74
C ASP A 499 -10.17 -12.21 25.24
N GLY A 500 -9.23 -12.92 24.65
CA GLY A 500 -9.42 -13.58 23.36
C GLY A 500 -9.99 -14.97 23.60
N GLU A 501 -11.31 -15.05 23.78
CA GLU A 501 -12.00 -16.33 23.63
C GLU A 501 -11.80 -16.85 22.20
N GLU A 502 -11.56 -18.16 22.14
CA GLU A 502 -11.30 -18.96 20.95
C GLU A 502 -12.35 -18.74 19.85
N TYR A 503 -11.99 -17.99 18.81
CA TYR A 503 -12.58 -18.18 17.49
C TYR A 503 -11.54 -18.78 16.57
N ASN A 504 -11.69 -20.08 16.32
CA ASN A 504 -11.10 -20.78 15.19
C ASN A 504 -11.44 -20.02 13.91
N THR A 505 -10.47 -19.33 13.34
CA THR A 505 -10.49 -18.91 11.94
C THR A 505 -9.16 -19.30 11.34
N ASP A 506 -9.14 -20.51 10.76
CA ASP A 506 -8.18 -20.90 9.74
C ASP A 506 -8.33 -19.92 8.57
N GLU A 507 -7.56 -18.83 8.54
CA GLU A 507 -7.03 -18.25 7.31
C GLU A 507 -6.10 -17.06 7.62
N SER A 508 -4.91 -17.12 7.02
CA SER A 508 -4.05 -15.96 6.71
C SER A 508 -3.22 -15.32 7.83
N LEU A 509 -2.16 -16.02 8.24
CA LEU A 509 -0.90 -15.38 8.64
C LEU A 509 0.05 -15.35 7.43
N ILE A 510 -0.15 -14.38 6.54
CA ILE A 510 0.89 -13.94 5.61
C ILE A 510 1.67 -12.84 6.35
N THR A 511 2.67 -13.24 7.13
CA THR A 511 3.70 -12.32 7.61
C THR A 511 4.73 -12.11 6.51
N GLU A 512 5.01 -10.85 6.20
CA GLU A 512 6.01 -10.33 5.24
C GLU A 512 7.47 -10.70 5.61
N GLN A 513 7.81 -11.99 5.62
CA GLN A 513 9.17 -12.50 5.85
C GLN A 513 9.56 -13.67 4.92
N ASP A 514 9.05 -13.69 3.68
CA ASP A 514 9.32 -14.77 2.72
C ASP A 514 10.40 -14.47 1.66
N ASP A 515 11.24 -13.44 1.87
CA ASP A 515 12.33 -13.11 0.94
C ASP A 515 13.71 -13.67 1.33
N GLN A 516 13.78 -14.69 2.21
CA GLN A 516 15.03 -15.36 2.55
C GLN A 516 14.93 -16.89 2.38
N PRO A 517 15.78 -17.54 1.57
CA PRO A 517 15.73 -18.98 1.40
C PRO A 517 16.13 -19.67 2.70
N LEU A 518 15.20 -20.42 3.31
CA LEU A 518 15.44 -21.17 4.55
C LEU A 518 16.55 -22.21 4.37
N THR A 519 17.40 -22.33 5.39
CA THR A 519 18.42 -23.39 5.43
C THR A 519 17.80 -24.76 5.73
N VAL A 520 18.40 -25.84 5.20
CA VAL A 520 17.89 -27.23 5.33
C VAL A 520 17.65 -27.64 6.80
N GLU A 521 18.43 -27.08 7.72
CA GLU A 521 18.31 -27.33 9.16
C GLU A 521 17.09 -26.64 9.80
N GLU A 522 16.70 -25.47 9.33
CA GLU A 522 15.47 -24.78 9.76
C GLU A 522 14.22 -25.47 9.23
N LEU A 523 14.28 -25.96 7.98
CA LEU A 523 13.20 -26.76 7.39
C LEU A 523 12.96 -28.05 8.19
N ARG A 524 14.04 -28.75 8.56
CA ARG A 524 13.95 -29.94 9.43
C ARG A 524 13.36 -29.61 10.79
N ARG A 525 13.74 -28.48 11.40
CA ARG A 525 13.20 -28.07 12.71
C ARG A 525 11.70 -27.77 12.64
N ARG A 526 11.26 -27.11 11.56
CA ARG A 526 9.85 -26.77 11.34
C ARG A 526 9.00 -28.02 11.09
N ILE A 527 9.53 -28.99 10.34
CA ILE A 527 8.88 -30.30 10.13
C ILE A 527 8.81 -31.08 11.45
N MET A 528 9.89 -31.13 12.22
CA MET A 528 9.90 -31.82 13.53
C MET A 528 8.90 -31.20 14.50
N ASN A 529 8.82 -29.87 14.55
CA ASN A 529 7.83 -29.18 15.39
C ASN A 529 6.39 -29.45 14.93
N GLY A 530 6.15 -29.48 13.62
CA GLY A 530 4.84 -29.84 13.06
C GLY A 530 4.42 -31.28 13.36
N VAL A 531 5.38 -32.22 13.36
CA VAL A 531 5.14 -33.62 13.76
C VAL A 531 4.85 -33.72 15.27
N SER A 532 5.60 -33.00 16.11
CA SER A 532 5.36 -32.99 17.56
C SER A 532 4.02 -32.37 17.95
N LEU A 533 3.57 -31.31 17.25
CA LEU A 533 2.23 -30.73 17.43
C LEU A 533 1.12 -31.70 17.00
N LYS A 534 1.37 -32.50 15.95
CA LYS A 534 0.40 -33.50 15.46
C LYS A 534 0.33 -34.74 16.36
N GLU A 535 1.42 -35.12 17.01
CA GLU A 535 1.44 -36.20 18.01
C GLU A 535 0.84 -35.78 19.37
N ALA A 536 0.89 -34.50 19.73
CA ALA A 536 0.27 -33.98 20.95
C ALA A 536 -1.27 -33.89 20.89
N GLY A 537 -1.87 -33.98 19.68
CA GLY A 537 -3.30 -33.79 19.43
C GLY A 537 -4.19 -35.04 19.51
N LEU A 538 -3.73 -36.18 20.03
CA LEU A 538 -4.55 -37.40 20.17
C LEU A 538 -4.69 -37.84 21.63
N PRO A 539 -5.87 -37.69 22.27
CA PRO A 539 -6.16 -38.33 23.54
C PRO A 539 -6.77 -39.72 23.35
N ALA A 540 -6.33 -40.64 24.20
CA ALA A 540 -6.87 -41.98 24.35
C ALA A 540 -8.26 -41.99 25.05
N GLY A 541 -9.19 -42.79 24.54
CA GLY A 541 -10.04 -43.62 25.41
C GLY A 541 -11.58 -43.53 25.27
N ARG A 542 -12.15 -44.67 24.82
CA ARG A 542 -13.41 -45.32 25.23
C ARG A 542 -14.74 -44.80 24.67
N THR A 543 -15.43 -45.68 23.95
CA THR A 543 -16.64 -46.33 24.49
C THR A 543 -16.99 -47.62 23.73
N ARG A 544 -17.65 -48.50 24.48
CA ARG A 544 -17.97 -49.91 24.21
C ARG A 544 -19.47 -49.99 23.95
N GLU A 545 -19.88 -51.03 23.21
CA GLU A 545 -21.27 -51.55 23.05
C GLU A 545 -22.19 -50.70 22.14
N GLY A 546 -22.77 -51.18 21.03
CA GLY A 546 -23.00 -52.53 20.54
C GLY A 546 -24.42 -53.00 20.89
N LYS A 547 -25.42 -52.73 20.02
CA LYS A 547 -26.69 -53.49 19.94
C LYS A 547 -27.57 -53.10 18.74
N PHE A 548 -28.10 -54.15 18.08
CA PHE A 548 -29.16 -54.24 17.05
C PHE A 548 -28.78 -53.82 15.61
N SER A 549 -28.55 -54.75 14.67
CA SER A 549 -29.52 -55.57 13.88
C SER A 549 -30.35 -54.70 12.93
N LYS A 550 -30.49 -54.93 11.62
CA LYS A 550 -30.77 -56.16 10.87
C LYS A 550 -30.72 -55.83 9.36
N LEU A 551 -30.18 -56.77 8.58
CA LEU A 551 -30.65 -57.26 7.27
C LEU A 551 -31.01 -56.28 6.12
N SER A 552 -30.30 -56.44 4.99
CA SER A 552 -30.81 -56.96 3.70
C SER A 552 -29.97 -56.38 2.53
N THR A 553 -28.84 -57.00 2.15
CA THR A 553 -28.70 -57.88 0.97
C THR A 553 -29.63 -57.59 -0.21
N TYR A 554 -29.06 -57.07 -1.31
CA TYR A 554 -29.12 -57.55 -2.71
C TYR A 554 -28.15 -56.64 -3.50
N SER A 555 -26.90 -57.04 -3.77
CA SER A 555 -26.45 -57.87 -4.92
C SER A 555 -26.95 -57.27 -6.24
N ASP A 556 -26.18 -56.42 -6.93
CA ASP A 556 -24.97 -56.71 -7.72
C ASP A 556 -25.28 -57.35 -9.08
N ARG A 557 -24.72 -56.73 -10.13
CA ARG A 557 -24.43 -57.15 -11.54
C ARG A 557 -24.80 -56.06 -12.55
N GLN A 558 -23.81 -55.46 -13.23
CA GLN A 558 -23.26 -55.92 -14.54
C GLN A 558 -24.37 -55.94 -15.60
N ASP A 559 -24.31 -55.22 -16.72
CA ASP A 559 -23.22 -55.07 -17.68
C ASP A 559 -23.45 -53.82 -18.56
N SER A 560 -22.33 -53.20 -18.96
CA SER A 560 -21.91 -52.74 -20.30
C SER A 560 -22.91 -52.23 -21.38
N PRO A 561 -22.41 -51.41 -22.31
CA PRO A 561 -23.13 -50.33 -22.98
C PRO A 561 -23.67 -50.74 -24.36
N ASP A 562 -24.64 -49.98 -24.86
CA ASP A 562 -24.72 -49.60 -26.28
C ASP A 562 -25.76 -48.48 -26.49
N LEU A 563 -25.40 -47.59 -27.43
CA LEU A 563 -26.09 -46.41 -28.00
C LEU A 563 -25.93 -45.06 -27.29
#